data_AF-A0A3R9U5D5-F1
#
_entry.id   AF-A0A3R9U5D5-F1
#
_cell.length_a   1.000
_cell.length_b   1.000
_cell.length_c   1.000
_cell.angle_alpha   90.00
_cell.angle_beta   90.00
_cell.angle_gamma   90.00
#
_symmetry.space_group_name_H-M   'P 1'
#
loop_
_entity.id
_entity.type
_entity.pdbx_description
1 polymer ?
#
loop_
_entity_poly.entity_id
_entity_poly.type
_entity_poly.pdbx_seq_one_letter_code
_entity_poly.pdbx_strand_id
1 'polypeptide(L)' 'MKSLAFIHRNDTRFAVGDFYPVLSVFSYHELGNTLSPFLLLDHLGPGKIAPSMKRRGVNDHPHRGFET' A
#
# COMPACT_ATOMS: atom_id res chain seq x y z
N MET A 1 5.07 -23.53 -18.22
CA MET A 1 4.01 -23.06 -17.29
C MET A 1 4.69 -22.53 -16.04
N LYS A 2 4.22 -21.43 -15.44
CA LYS A 2 4.77 -20.95 -14.16
C LYS A 2 4.29 -21.85 -13.02
N SER A 3 5.14 -22.07 -12.01
CA SER A 3 4.79 -22.75 -10.76
C SER A 3 4.44 -21.74 -9.66
N LEU A 4 3.61 -22.14 -8.70
CA LEU A 4 3.34 -21.34 -7.51
C LEU A 4 4.57 -21.41 -6.59
N ALA A 5 5.23 -20.28 -6.37
CA ALA A 5 6.37 -20.21 -5.45
C ALA A 5 5.91 -20.15 -3.98
N PHE A 6 5.06 -19.18 -3.64
CA PHE A 6 4.47 -19.01 -2.30
C PHE A 6 3.25 -18.10 -2.36
N ILE A 7 2.51 -18.03 -1.24
CA ILE A 7 1.44 -17.06 -1.00
C ILE A 7 1.88 -16.18 0.16
N HIS A 8 1.85 -14.87 -0.04
CA HIS A 8 2.09 -13.88 1.00
C HIS A 8 0.76 -13.25 1.42
N ARG A 9 0.57 -13.06 2.74
CA ARG A 9 -0.63 -12.46 3.32
C ARG A 9 -0.19 -11.52 4.43
N ASN A 10 -0.81 -10.35 4.45
CA ASN A 10 -0.69 -9.37 5.52
C ASN A 10 -2.09 -8.91 5.89
N ASP A 11 -2.41 -8.92 7.18
CA ASP A 11 -3.71 -8.49 7.72
C ASP A 11 -3.59 -7.19 8.52
N THR A 12 -2.40 -6.60 8.57
CA THR A 12 -2.12 -5.37 9.32
C THR A 12 -2.72 -4.18 8.59
N ARG A 13 -3.62 -3.47 9.29
CA ARG A 13 -4.28 -2.26 8.78
C ARG A 13 -3.73 -1.03 9.48
N PHE A 14 -3.49 0.02 8.71
CA PHE A 14 -3.00 1.30 9.20
C PHE A 14 -3.63 2.45 8.43
N ALA A 15 -3.34 3.68 8.86
CA ALA A 15 -3.79 4.89 8.19
C ALA A 15 -2.64 5.48 7.34
N VAL A 16 -2.97 5.97 6.15
CA VAL A 16 -2.08 6.81 5.34
C VAL A 16 -2.74 8.18 5.23
N GLY A 17 -2.24 9.15 5.98
CA GLY A 17 -2.95 10.42 6.18
C GLY A 17 -4.35 10.19 6.74
N ASP A 18 -5.36 10.73 6.06
CA ASP A 18 -6.77 10.59 6.44
C ASP A 18 -7.46 9.31 5.95
N PHE A 19 -6.72 8.41 5.29
CA PHE A 19 -7.29 7.21 4.67
C PHE A 19 -7.03 5.97 5.53
N TYR A 20 -8.12 5.32 5.96
CA TYR A 20 -8.13 4.05 6.70
C TYR A 20 -9.35 3.22 6.26
N PRO A 21 -9.24 1.87 6.18
CA PRO A 21 -8.03 1.09 6.42
C PRO A 21 -7.17 0.93 5.16
N VAL A 22 -5.90 1.28 5.24
CA VAL A 22 -4.89 0.86 4.26
C VAL A 22 -4.28 -0.45 4.74
N LEU A 23 -4.06 -1.38 3.82
CA LEU A 23 -3.39 -2.65 4.04
C LEU A 23 -2.24 -2.76 3.05
N SER A 24 -1.03 -3.03 3.54
CA SER A 24 0.11 -3.28 2.66
C SER A 24 0.09 -4.72 2.18
N VAL A 25 -0.25 -4.92 0.90
CA VAL A 25 -0.29 -6.24 0.26
C VAL A 25 1.12 -6.81 0.14
N PHE A 26 2.10 -5.96 -0.13
CA PHE A 26 3.52 -6.26 -0.02
C PHE A 26 4.35 -4.98 0.11
N SER A 27 5.56 -5.11 0.64
CA SER A 27 6.60 -4.09 0.55
C SER A 27 7.97 -4.69 0.20
N TYR A 28 8.83 -3.89 -0.43
CA TYR A 28 10.23 -4.26 -0.70
C TYR A 28 11.02 -4.49 0.59
N HIS A 29 10.64 -3.85 1.70
CA HIS A 29 11.27 -4.11 3.00
C HIS A 29 11.04 -5.55 3.48
N GLU A 30 9.90 -6.16 3.15
CA GLU A 30 9.55 -7.51 3.58
C GLU A 30 10.02 -8.59 2.59
N LEU A 31 9.85 -8.35 1.29
CA LEU A 31 10.07 -9.37 0.25
C LEU A 31 11.28 -9.08 -0.67
N GLY A 32 11.92 -7.92 -0.53
CA GLY A 32 13.14 -7.57 -1.25
C GLY A 32 13.08 -7.81 -2.76
N ASN A 33 14.15 -8.39 -3.30
CA ASN A 33 14.31 -8.62 -4.73
C ASN A 33 13.34 -9.65 -5.32
N THR A 34 12.58 -10.40 -4.51
CA THR A 34 11.56 -11.34 -5.01
C THR A 34 10.46 -10.63 -5.80
N LEU A 35 10.25 -9.34 -5.54
CA LEU A 35 9.22 -8.54 -6.19
C LEU A 35 9.73 -7.56 -7.23
N SER A 36 11.04 -7.54 -7.51
CA SER A 36 11.60 -6.61 -8.50
C SER A 36 10.86 -6.70 -9.84
N PRO A 37 10.44 -5.57 -10.44
CA PRO A 37 10.77 -4.18 -10.09
C PRO A 37 9.79 -3.46 -9.14
N PHE A 38 8.82 -4.16 -8.55
CA PHE A 38 7.78 -3.57 -7.70
C PHE A 38 8.27 -3.31 -6.27
N LEU A 39 7.92 -2.14 -5.72
CA LEU A 39 8.41 -1.70 -4.40
C LEU A 39 7.35 -1.74 -3.28
N LEU A 40 6.10 -1.42 -3.59
CA LEU A 40 5.04 -1.32 -2.60
C LEU A 40 3.68 -1.52 -3.30
N LEU A 41 2.77 -2.21 -2.66
CA LEU A 41 1.35 -2.20 -3.03
C LEU A 41 0.50 -2.05 -1.77
N ASP A 42 -0.08 -0.87 -1.61
CA ASP A 42 -1.02 -0.57 -0.54
C ASP A 42 -2.45 -0.56 -1.10
N HIS A 43 -3.34 -1.30 -0.42
CA HIS A 43 -4.76 -1.37 -0.75
C HIS A 43 -5.58 -0.59 0.28
N LEU A 44 -6.21 0.52 -0.14
CA LEU A 44 -7.19 1.22 0.68
C LEU A 44 -8.53 0.51 0.61
N GLY A 45 -8.92 -0.14 1.71
CA GLY A 45 -10.26 -0.69 1.91
C GLY A 45 -10.31 -2.11 2.51
N PRO A 46 -11.52 -2.70 2.58
CA PRO A 46 -12.79 -2.06 2.24
C PRO A 46 -13.16 -0.98 3.27
N GLY A 47 -13.78 0.11 2.80
CA GLY A 47 -14.22 1.22 3.65
C GLY A 47 -15.07 2.22 2.87
N LYS A 48 -15.97 2.94 3.56
CA LYS A 48 -16.79 3.99 2.93
C LYS A 48 -16.17 5.36 3.20
N ILE A 49 -15.87 6.09 2.14
CA ILE A 49 -15.45 7.49 2.22
C ILE A 49 -16.72 8.36 2.20
N ALA A 50 -17.16 8.84 3.37
CA ALA A 50 -18.33 9.72 3.47
C ALA A 50 -18.02 11.14 2.97
N PRO A 51 -18.98 11.87 2.38
CA PRO A 51 -18.81 13.29 2.05
C PRO A 51 -18.35 14.10 3.27
N SER A 52 -17.47 15.08 3.07
CA SER A 52 -16.94 15.92 4.13
C SER A 52 -16.62 17.32 3.61
N MET A 53 -16.82 18.32 4.45
CA MET A 53 -16.35 19.70 4.21
C MET A 53 -14.83 19.85 4.43
N LYS A 54 -14.19 18.87 5.08
CA LYS A 54 -12.74 18.86 5.29
C LYS A 54 -12.05 18.27 4.06
N ARG A 55 -10.99 18.93 3.58
CA ARG A 55 -10.08 18.36 2.58
C ARG A 55 -9.27 17.24 3.24
N ARG A 56 -9.64 16.00 2.95
CA ARG A 56 -8.88 14.82 3.37
C ARG A 56 -7.74 14.53 2.40
N GLY A 57 -6.63 14.02 2.91
CA GLY A 57 -5.49 13.67 2.08
C GLY A 57 -4.32 13.14 2.89
N VAL A 58 -3.14 13.35 2.34
CA VAL A 58 -1.85 13.16 2.98
C VAL A 58 -1.12 14.50 3.00
N ASN A 59 -0.24 14.69 3.99
CA ASN A 59 0.63 15.85 4.01
C ASN A 59 1.61 15.82 2.82
N ASP A 60 2.18 16.97 2.49
CA ASP A 60 3.25 17.05 1.48
C ASP A 60 4.39 16.11 1.86
N HIS A 61 4.80 15.26 0.90
CA HIS A 61 5.87 14.29 1.10
C HIS A 61 6.61 14.03 -0.23
N PRO A 62 7.95 13.92 -0.20
CA PRO A 62 8.76 13.73 -1.40
C PRO A 62 8.82 12.27 -1.85
N HIS A 63 9.04 12.08 -3.16
CA HIS A 63 9.43 10.80 -3.76
C HIS A 63 10.68 11.01 -4.62
N ARG A 64 11.60 10.04 -4.65
CA ARG A 64 12.83 10.11 -5.45
C ARG A 64 13.31 8.71 -5.82
N GLY A 65 13.66 8.52 -7.09
CA GLY A 65 14.34 7.31 -7.57
C GLY A 65 13.45 6.12 -7.91
N PHE A 66 12.13 6.31 -7.96
CA PHE A 66 11.14 5.29 -8.34
C PHE A 66 9.83 5.95 -8.83
N GLU A 67 8.88 5.13 -9.26
CA GLU A 67 7.54 5.54 -9.71
C GLU A 67 6.49 5.11 -8.68
N THR A 68 5.51 5.99 -8.41
CA THR A 68 4.34 5.73 -7.56
C THR A 68 3.10 5.53 -8.39
#